data_AF-A0A6C2U5D6-F1
#
_entry.id   AF-A0A6C2U5D6-F1
#
_cell.length_a   1.000
_cell.length_b   1.000
_cell.length_c   1.000
_cell.angle_alpha   90.00
_cell.angle_beta   90.00
_cell.angle_gamma   90.00
#
_symmetry.space_group_name_H-M   'P 1'
#
loop_
_entity.id
_entity.type
_entity.pdbx_description
1 polymer ?
#
loop_
_entity_poly.entity_id
_entity_poly.type
_entity_poly.pdbx_seq_one_letter_code
_entity_poly.pdbx_strand_id
1 'polypeptide(L)'
;MAYRLKYRTKDRSTDYFFSFEQKGREWRAYIEWQPSYNNRATDAHSTHRRSDGNRKYVCWNHPLKSLEEAKKVAALWADNTQKYIRTGQKF
;
A
#
# COMPACT_ATOMS: atom_id res chain seq x y z
N MET A 1 -6.37 13.01 -12.70
CA MET A 1 -7.49 12.24 -12.13
C MET A 1 -6.93 11.16 -11.21
N ALA A 2 -7.64 10.83 -10.14
CA ALA A 2 -7.27 9.77 -9.21
C ALA A 2 -8.20 8.56 -9.40
N TYR A 3 -7.66 7.36 -9.55
CA TYR A 3 -8.44 6.13 -9.57
C TYR A 3 -8.52 5.57 -8.15
N ARG A 4 -9.71 5.22 -7.67
CA ARG A 4 -9.87 4.63 -6.34
C ARG A 4 -10.21 3.15 -6.44
N LEU A 5 -9.66 2.35 -5.55
CA LEU A 5 -9.92 0.92 -5.49
C LEU A 5 -10.01 0.45 -4.04
N LYS A 6 -11.02 -0.37 -3.76
CA LYS A 6 -11.04 -1.23 -2.59
C LYS A 6 -10.39 -2.57 -2.94
N TYR A 7 -9.42 -3.00 -2.14
CA TYR A 7 -8.76 -4.29 -2.28
C TYR A 7 -9.09 -5.17 -1.08
N ARG A 8 -9.66 -6.35 -1.31
CA ARG A 8 -9.82 -7.39 -0.30
C ARG A 8 -8.57 -8.26 -0.30
N THR A 9 -7.91 -8.38 0.84
CA THR A 9 -6.76 -9.26 1.06
C THR A 9 -7.01 -10.69 0.61
N LYS A 10 -5.96 -11.41 0.19
CA LYS A 10 -6.09 -12.80 -0.29
C LYS A 10 -6.68 -13.75 0.75
N ASP A 11 -6.36 -13.56 2.03
CA ASP A 11 -6.93 -14.33 3.14
C ASP A 11 -8.38 -13.90 3.49
N ARG A 12 -8.92 -12.92 2.76
CA ARG A 12 -10.27 -12.35 2.87
C ARG A 12 -10.58 -11.70 4.21
N SER A 13 -9.58 -11.48 5.06
CA SER A 13 -9.76 -11.00 6.44
C SER A 13 -10.06 -9.51 6.54
N THR A 14 -9.58 -8.69 5.60
CA THR A 14 -9.78 -7.23 5.63
C THR A 14 -9.75 -6.61 4.24
N ASP A 15 -10.40 -5.45 4.13
CA ASP A 15 -10.25 -4.55 2.99
C ASP A 15 -9.07 -3.58 3.20
N TYR A 16 -8.62 -2.95 2.12
CA TYR A 16 -7.70 -1.81 2.07
C TYR A 16 -8.21 -0.85 1.01
N PHE A 17 -7.98 0.45 1.18
CA PHE A 17 -8.45 1.46 0.23
C PHE A 17 -7.27 2.26 -0.30
N PHE A 18 -7.21 2.35 -1.62
CA PHE A 18 -6.15 3.03 -2.33
C PHE A 18 -6.71 4.08 -3.27
N SER A 19 -5.91 5.12 -3.48
CA SER A 19 -6.03 5.96 -4.66
C SER A 19 -4.74 5.91 -5.48
N PHE A 20 -4.89 5.91 -6.80
CA PHE A 20 -3.78 5.84 -7.74
C PHE A 20 -3.73 7.12 -8.54
N GLU A 21 -2.59 7.79 -8.50
CA GLU A 21 -2.38 9.04 -9.20
C GLU A 21 -1.08 8.98 -9.98
N GLN A 22 -1.12 9.55 -11.18
CA GLN A 22 0.07 9.78 -11.97
C GLN A 22 0.76 11.06 -11.49
N LYS A 23 2.03 10.97 -11.11
CA LYS A 23 2.91 12.09 -10.81
C LYS A 23 4.01 12.14 -11.86
N GLY A 24 3.88 13.03 -12.84
CA GLY A 24 4.78 13.06 -14.00
C GLY A 24 4.72 11.76 -14.80
N ARG A 25 5.82 11.00 -14.81
CA ARG A 25 5.94 9.73 -15.57
C ARG A 25 5.81 8.47 -14.69
N GLU A 26 5.43 8.62 -13.43
CA GLU A 26 5.25 7.52 -12.49
C GLU A 26 3.85 7.49 -11.91
N TRP A 27 3.40 6.30 -11.53
CA TRP A 27 2.18 6.07 -10.76
C TRP A 27 2.52 5.86 -9.29
N ARG A 28 1.73 6.48 -8.42
CA ARG A 28 1.80 6.26 -6.96
C ARG A 28 0.50 5.64 -6.49
N ALA A 29 0.62 4.64 -5.61
CA ALA A 29 -0.49 4.00 -4.91
C ALA A 29 -0.59 4.57 -3.50
N TYR A 30 -1.41 5.61 -3.32
CA TYR A 30 -1.68 6.21 -2.02
C TYR A 30 -2.59 5.31 -1.20
N ILE A 31 -2.28 5.21 0.09
CA ILE A 31 -3.04 4.46 1.08
C ILE A 31 -4.05 5.42 1.69
N GLU A 32 -5.32 5.29 1.29
CA GLU A 32 -6.42 6.08 1.81
C GLU A 32 -6.91 5.49 3.15
N TRP A 33 -6.92 4.16 3.25
CA TRP A 33 -7.24 3.46 4.49
C TRP A 33 -6.56 2.10 4.55
N GLN A 34 -6.17 1.72 5.77
CA GLN A 34 -5.63 0.43 6.13
C GLN A 34 -6.02 0.10 7.59
N PRO A 35 -6.03 -1.18 8.00
CA PRO A 35 -6.18 -1.53 9.41
C PRO A 35 -5.01 -1.03 10.27
N SER A 36 -5.24 -0.95 11.57
CA SER A 36 -4.20 -0.72 12.57
C SER A 36 -3.16 -1.83 12.53
N TYR A 37 -1.90 -1.47 12.82
CA TYR A 37 -0.84 -2.45 13.00
C TYR A 37 -0.87 -3.12 14.39
N ASN A 38 -1.86 -2.81 15.23
CA ASN A 38 -1.93 -3.24 16.63
C ASN A 38 -0.65 -2.86 17.38
N ASN A 39 -0.02 -3.81 18.09
CA ASN A 39 1.20 -3.61 18.87
C ASN A 39 2.48 -3.74 18.03
N ARG A 40 2.39 -3.54 16.70
CA ARG A 40 3.52 -3.72 15.77
C ARG A 40 4.06 -2.39 15.29
N ALA A 41 5.31 -2.41 14.84
CA ALA A 41 5.95 -1.20 14.32
C ALA A 41 5.14 -0.61 13.16
N THR A 42 4.90 0.70 13.25
CA THR A 42 4.12 1.51 12.31
C THR A 42 4.99 2.48 11.51
N ASP A 43 6.31 2.42 11.67
CA ASP A 43 7.23 3.31 10.98
C ASP A 43 7.24 3.03 9.48
N ALA A 44 7.63 4.05 8.71
CA ALA A 44 7.60 4.00 7.25
C ALA A 44 8.53 2.94 6.66
N HIS A 45 9.66 2.67 7.33
CA HIS A 45 10.66 1.73 6.87
C HIS A 45 10.16 0.29 7.04
N SER A 46 9.76 -0.10 8.25
CA SER A 46 9.27 -1.46 8.55
C SER A 46 7.98 -1.82 7.81
N THR A 47 7.21 -0.82 7.37
CA THR A 47 5.91 -1.03 6.71
C THR A 47 5.93 -0.71 5.22
N HIS A 48 7.10 -0.44 4.64
CA HIS A 48 7.27 -0.15 3.21
C HIS A 48 6.32 0.93 2.69
N ARG A 49 6.25 2.06 3.41
CA ARG A 49 5.49 3.25 3.02
C ARG A 49 6.42 4.44 2.83
N ARG A 50 6.04 5.37 1.96
CA ARG A 50 6.69 6.68 1.82
C ARG A 50 5.70 7.81 2.06
N SER A 51 6.22 8.95 2.52
CA SER A 51 5.43 10.18 2.72
C SER A 51 5.42 11.02 1.45
N ASP A 52 4.29 11.66 1.20
CA ASP A 52 4.12 12.71 0.20
C ASP A 52 3.16 13.75 0.79
N GLY A 53 3.73 14.81 1.39
CA GLY A 53 3.01 15.69 2.31
C GLY A 53 2.38 14.89 3.46
N ASN A 54 1.08 15.11 3.67
CA ASN A 54 0.29 14.45 4.73
C ASN A 54 -0.19 13.03 4.34
N ARG A 55 0.13 12.55 3.13
CA ARG A 55 -0.33 11.26 2.62
C ARG A 55 0.79 10.23 2.65
N LYS A 56 0.39 8.95 2.70
CA LYS A 56 1.30 7.82 2.57
C LYS A 56 1.01 7.07 1.28
N TYR A 57 2.05 6.59 0.61
CA TYR A 57 1.94 5.70 -0.54
C TYR A 57 2.84 4.49 -0.36
N VAL A 58 2.52 3.42 -1.08
CA VAL A 58 3.31 2.18 -1.07
C VAL A 58 4.71 2.46 -1.63
N CYS A 59 5.75 2.12 -0.86
CA CYS A 59 7.12 2.23 -1.31
C CYS A 59 7.44 1.11 -2.31
N TRP A 60 8.15 1.45 -3.38
CA TRP A 60 8.64 0.49 -4.35
C TRP A 60 10.06 0.86 -4.78
N ASN A 61 10.83 -0.11 -5.27
CA ASN A 61 12.24 0.05 -5.62
C ASN A 61 12.47 0.71 -6.99
N HIS A 62 11.45 0.77 -7.84
CA HIS A 62 11.51 1.45 -9.13
C HIS A 62 10.23 2.24 -9.44
N PRO A 63 10.26 3.21 -10.37
CA PRO A 63 9.06 3.97 -10.72
C PRO A 63 8.03 3.10 -11.47
N LEU A 64 6.79 3.09 -10.98
CA LEU A 64 5.69 2.32 -11.58
C LEU A 64 5.19 3.03 -12.84
N LYS A 65 5.18 2.36 -13.98
CA LYS A 65 4.95 2.99 -15.29
C LYS A 65 3.51 2.90 -15.78
N SER A 66 2.68 2.09 -15.13
CA SER A 66 1.27 1.97 -15.45
C SER A 66 0.38 1.91 -14.21
N LEU A 67 -0.90 2.28 -14.39
CA LEU A 67 -1.92 2.12 -13.36
C LEU A 67 -2.07 0.65 -12.94
N GLU A 68 -1.94 -0.28 -13.87
CA GLU A 68 -2.06 -1.71 -13.60
C GLU A 68 -0.91 -2.22 -12.71
N GLU A 69 0.32 -1.79 -13.01
CA GLU A 69 1.48 -2.10 -12.18
C GLU A 69 1.30 -1.54 -10.77
N ALA A 70 0.84 -0.30 -10.65
CA ALA A 70 0.55 0.32 -9.35
C ALA A 70 -0.51 -0.45 -8.54
N LYS A 71 -1.58 -0.93 -9.19
CA LYS A 71 -2.61 -1.77 -8.55
C LYS A 71 -2.02 -3.11 -8.06
N LYS A 72 -1.16 -3.75 -8.85
CA LYS A 72 -0.48 -5.01 -8.48
C LYS A 72 0.43 -4.82 -7.27
N VAL A 73 1.21 -3.75 -7.25
CA VAL A 73 2.08 -3.39 -6.12
C VAL A 73 1.27 -3.09 -4.86
N ALA A 74 0.17 -2.34 -4.98
CA ALA A 74 -0.73 -2.07 -3.86
C ALA A 74 -1.35 -3.34 -3.27
N ALA A 75 -1.79 -4.27 -4.13
CA ALA A 75 -2.33 -5.57 -3.70
C ALA A 75 -1.28 -6.41 -2.98
N LEU A 76 -0.07 -6.52 -3.53
CA LEU A 76 1.05 -7.23 -2.90
C LEU A 76 1.39 -6.65 -1.53
N TRP A 77 1.49 -5.32 -1.45
CA TRP A 77 1.76 -4.63 -0.21
C TRP A 77 0.65 -4.87 0.83
N ALA A 78 -0.63 -4.83 0.43
CA ALA A 78 -1.75 -5.10 1.34
C ALA A 78 -1.70 -6.53 1.90
N ASP A 79 -1.45 -7.54 1.06
CA ASP A 79 -1.34 -8.92 1.49
C ASP A 79 -0.19 -9.13 2.50
N ASN A 80 0.98 -8.57 2.20
CA ASN A 80 2.14 -8.67 3.08
C ASN A 80 1.94 -7.90 4.38
N THR A 81 1.32 -6.71 4.30
CA THR A 81 0.95 -5.93 5.48
C THR A 81 -0.01 -6.72 6.37
N GLN A 82 -1.02 -7.36 5.79
CA GLN A 82 -1.96 -8.18 6.55
C GLN A 82 -1.28 -9.38 7.20
N LYS A 83 -0.35 -10.04 6.48
CA LYS A 83 0.48 -11.12 7.03
C LYS A 83 1.33 -10.63 8.19
N TYR A 84 1.97 -9.46 8.06
CA TYR A 84 2.75 -8.84 9.11
C TYR A 84 1.89 -8.54 10.33
N ILE A 85 0.73 -7.90 10.17
CA ILE A 85 -0.21 -7.59 11.27
C ILE A 85 -0.56 -8.88 12.03
N ARG A 86 -0.91 -9.95 11.31
CA ARG A 86 -1.32 -11.23 11.93
C ARG A 86 -0.17 -11.97 12.61
N THR A 87 1.01 -12.02 11.99
CA THR A 87 2.07 -12.99 12.36
C THR A 87 3.33 -12.34 12.91
N GLY A 88 3.66 -11.13 12.47
CA GLY A 88 4.92 -10.44 12.79
C GLY A 88 6.04 -10.73 11.80
N GLN A 89 5.75 -11.55 10.79
CA GLN A 89 6.68 -11.75 9.70
C GLN A 89 6.89 -10.45 8.92
N LYS A 90 8.13 -9.98 8.90
CA LYS A 90 8.58 -8.82 8.12
C LYS A 90 8.56 -9.13 6.62
N PHE A 91 8.47 -8.10 5.80
CA PHE A 91 8.43 -8.14 4.34
C PHE A 91 9.05 -6.86 3.79
#